data_AF-A0A2T8IK69-F1
#
_entry.id   AF-A0A2T8IK69-F1
#
_cell.length_a   1.000
_cell.length_b   1.000
_cell.length_c   1.000
_cell.angle_alpha   90.00
_cell.angle_beta   90.00
_cell.angle_gamma   90.00
#
_symmetry.space_group_name_H-M   'P 1'
#
loop_
_entity.id
_entity.type
_entity.pdbx_description
1 polymer ?
#
loop_
_entity_poly.entity_id
_entity_poly.type
_entity_poly.pdbx_seq_one_letter_code
_entity_poly.pdbx_strand_id
1 'polypeptide(L)'
;MNKVLIAEEMKLWVEMRGYDGDMVTAEEVETKLGWVMESEERGALRERVLVERERADGALKEGGSSYDAFVEFLKDLEIVNRL
;
A
#
# COMPACT_ATOMS: atom_id res chain seq x y z
N MET A 1 5.64 -5.37 -2.19
CA MET A 1 4.68 -4.33 -2.65
C MET A 1 5.34 -3.60 -3.82
N ASN A 2 4.66 -3.41 -4.95
CA ASN A 2 5.27 -2.88 -6.18
C ASN A 2 5.33 -1.34 -6.15
N LYS A 3 6.51 -0.74 -6.38
CA LYS A 3 6.73 0.72 -6.42
C LYS A 3 5.80 1.39 -7.45
N VAL A 4 5.72 0.84 -8.66
CA VAL A 4 4.94 1.39 -9.79
C VAL A 4 3.46 1.47 -9.42
N LEU A 5 2.91 0.39 -8.86
CA LEU A 5 1.51 0.35 -8.43
C LEU A 5 1.19 1.43 -7.38
N ILE A 6 2.04 1.56 -6.36
CA ILE A 6 1.77 2.45 -5.22
C ILE A 6 1.98 3.92 -5.59
N ALA A 7 3.03 4.22 -6.37
CA ALA A 7 3.41 5.57 -6.72
C ALA A 7 2.62 6.10 -7.93
N GLU A 8 2.48 5.31 -9.00
CA GLU A 8 1.90 5.77 -10.25
C GLU A 8 0.38 5.59 -10.28
N GLU A 9 -0.11 4.41 -9.90
CA GLU A 9 -1.55 4.11 -9.96
C GLU A 9 -2.30 4.63 -8.73
N MET A 10 -1.87 4.22 -7.53
CA MET A 10 -2.57 4.57 -6.28
C MET A 10 -2.21 5.98 -5.78
N LYS A 11 -1.11 6.56 -6.27
CA LYS A 11 -0.62 7.90 -5.89
C LYS A 11 -0.51 8.11 -4.37
N LEU A 12 -0.13 7.03 -3.66
CA LEU A 12 0.01 6.99 -2.20
C LEU A 12 1.43 7.25 -1.72
N TRP A 13 2.36 7.53 -2.64
CA TRP A 13 3.76 7.71 -2.35
C TRP A 13 4.34 8.92 -3.08
N VAL A 14 5.36 9.54 -2.49
CA VAL A 14 6.15 10.60 -3.13
C VAL A 14 7.54 10.04 -3.42
N GLU A 15 7.90 9.98 -4.69
CA GLU A 15 9.21 9.50 -5.09
C GLU A 15 10.35 10.37 -4.54
N MET A 16 11.42 9.71 -4.10
CA MET A 16 12.67 10.36 -3.69
C MET A 16 13.61 10.44 -4.90
N ARG A 17 14.14 11.64 -5.14
CA ARG A 17 15.17 11.83 -6.17
C ARG A 17 16.42 11.03 -5.82
N GLY A 18 17.01 10.39 -6.82
CA GLY A 18 18.17 9.50 -6.65
C GLY A 18 17.83 8.07 -6.26
N TYR A 19 16.54 7.71 -6.11
CA TYR A 19 16.14 6.32 -5.82
C TYR A 19 16.53 5.35 -6.94
N ASP A 20 16.33 5.72 -8.21
CA ASP A 20 16.75 4.91 -9.36
C ASP A 20 18.22 5.17 -9.78
N GLY A 21 18.94 6.00 -9.01
CA GLY A 21 20.37 6.30 -9.20
C GLY A 21 21.24 5.62 -8.15
N ASP A 22 22.45 6.13 -7.96
CA ASP A 22 23.43 5.53 -7.04
C ASP A 22 23.11 5.78 -5.55
N MET A 23 22.55 6.95 -5.22
CA MET A 23 22.30 7.35 -3.83
C MET A 23 21.24 8.46 -3.72
N VAL A 24 20.42 8.37 -2.66
CA VAL A 24 19.54 9.46 -2.21
C VAL A 24 20.30 10.35 -1.24
N THR A 25 20.28 11.68 -1.44
CA THR A 25 20.99 12.63 -0.59
C THR A 25 20.26 12.85 0.74
N ALA A 26 21.00 13.23 1.79
CA ALA A 26 20.40 13.58 3.08
C ALA A 26 19.40 14.75 2.96
N GLU A 27 19.73 15.75 2.13
CA GLU A 27 18.86 16.89 1.83
C GLU A 27 17.51 16.46 1.22
N GLU A 28 17.52 15.51 0.27
CA GLU A 28 16.29 14.98 -0.31
C GLU A 28 15.46 14.25 0.75
N VAL A 29 16.11 13.45 1.61
CA VAL A 29 15.43 12.75 2.71
C VAL A 29 14.79 13.74 3.68
N GLU A 30 15.52 14.75 4.14
CA GLU A 30 15.02 15.77 5.06
C GLU A 30 13.87 16.57 4.44
N THR A 31 14.00 16.99 3.18
CA THR A 31 12.96 17.75 2.48
C THR A 31 11.67 16.94 2.37
N LYS A 32 11.77 15.68 1.94
CA LYS A 32 10.60 14.81 1.78
C LYS A 32 9.98 14.43 3.12
N LEU A 33 10.79 14.14 4.14
CA LEU A 33 10.29 13.86 5.49
C LEU A 33 9.60 15.09 6.09
N GLY A 34 10.19 16.28 5.96
CA GLY A 34 9.58 17.53 6.39
C GLY A 34 8.22 17.76 5.71
N TRP A 35 8.13 17.53 4.40
CA TRP A 35 6.84 17.63 3.70
C TRP A 35 5.80 16.61 4.22
N VAL A 36 6.20 15.34 4.43
CA VAL A 36 5.30 14.29 4.93
C VAL A 36 4.91 14.48 6.41
N MET A 37 5.73 15.15 7.21
CA MET A 37 5.51 15.30 8.65
C MET A 37 4.93 16.65 9.04
N GLU A 38 5.24 17.72 8.30
CA GLU A 38 4.99 19.10 8.72
C GLU A 38 4.17 19.94 7.71
N SER A 39 4.22 19.65 6.40
CA SER A 39 3.42 20.40 5.40
C SER A 39 1.91 20.12 5.50
N GLU A 40 1.09 21.17 5.47
CA GLU A 40 -0.38 21.06 5.34
C GLU A 40 -0.80 20.41 4.02
N GLU A 41 0.02 20.53 2.98
CA GLU A 41 -0.23 19.94 1.64
C GLU A 41 -0.26 18.41 1.65
N ARG A 42 0.21 17.76 2.73
CA ARG A 42 0.16 16.31 2.87
C ARG A 42 -1.25 15.75 3.12
N GLY A 43 -2.23 16.62 3.44
CA GLY A 43 -3.58 16.20 3.84
C GLY A 43 -4.23 15.27 2.82
N ALA A 44 -4.19 15.65 1.54
CA ALA A 44 -4.75 14.85 0.44
C ALA A 44 -4.00 13.52 0.22
N LEU A 45 -2.71 13.44 0.55
CA LEU A 45 -1.97 12.18 0.52
C LEU A 45 -2.43 11.26 1.65
N ARG A 46 -2.49 11.78 2.89
CA ARG A 46 -2.91 10.99 4.06
C ARG A 46 -4.34 10.50 3.93
N GLU A 47 -5.26 11.32 3.44
CA GLU A 47 -6.65 10.93 3.23
C GLU A 47 -6.76 9.74 2.28
N ARG A 48 -6.07 9.78 1.13
CA ARG A 48 -6.04 8.66 0.19
C ARG A 48 -5.43 7.40 0.81
N VAL A 49 -4.34 7.53 1.56
CA VAL A 49 -3.72 6.39 2.28
C VAL A 49 -4.70 5.77 3.28
N LEU A 50 -5.46 6.59 4.03
CA LEU A 50 -6.43 6.09 4.99
C LEU A 50 -7.59 5.36 4.31
N VAL A 51 -8.10 5.89 3.20
CA VAL A 51 -9.16 5.23 2.42
C VAL A 51 -8.69 3.87 1.90
N GLU A 52 -7.50 3.79 1.31
CA GLU A 52 -6.98 2.52 0.80
C GLU A 52 -6.65 1.53 1.91
N ARG A 53 -6.18 2.00 3.08
CA ARG A 53 -6.02 1.18 4.28
C ARG A 53 -7.36 0.59 4.73
N GLU A 54 -8.40 1.41 4.82
CA GLU A 54 -9.72 0.94 5.27
C GLU A 54 -10.33 -0.09 4.30
N ARG A 55 -10.12 0.09 2.99
CA ARG A 55 -10.50 -0.91 1.99
C ARG A 55 -9.73 -2.22 2.17
N ALA A 56 -8.41 -2.15 2.39
CA ALA A 56 -7.59 -3.33 2.63
C ALA A 56 -8.01 -4.06 3.91
N ASP A 57 -8.23 -3.33 5.00
CA ASP A 57 -8.74 -3.88 6.26
C ASP A 57 -10.13 -4.51 6.07
N GLY A 58 -11.01 -3.86 5.30
CA GLY A 58 -12.34 -4.39 4.96
C GLY A 58 -12.27 -5.70 4.19
N ALA A 59 -11.36 -5.81 3.22
CA ALA A 59 -11.18 -7.03 2.43
C ALA A 59 -10.64 -8.21 3.25
N LEU A 60 -9.86 -7.95 4.30
CA LEU A 60 -9.26 -8.98 5.17
C LEU A 60 -10.16 -9.43 6.33
N LYS A 61 -11.12 -8.61 6.74
CA LYS A 61 -12.09 -8.96 7.78
C LYS A 61 -13.01 -10.10 7.33
N GLU A 62 -13.62 -10.78 8.29
CA GLU A 62 -14.62 -11.81 8.01
C GLU A 62 -15.76 -11.27 7.14
N GLY A 63 -16.10 -11.99 6.07
CA GLY A 63 -17.04 -11.55 5.02
C GLY A 63 -16.45 -10.52 4.04
N GLY A 64 -15.16 -10.21 4.15
CA GLY A 64 -14.41 -9.42 3.20
C GLY A 64 -13.95 -10.26 2.01
N SER A 65 -13.72 -9.63 0.87
CA SER A 65 -13.42 -10.33 -0.39
C SER A 65 -12.18 -11.22 -0.34
N SER A 66 -11.09 -10.76 0.30
CA SER A 66 -9.86 -11.57 0.43
C SER A 66 -10.04 -12.69 1.44
N TYR A 67 -10.80 -12.45 2.52
CA TYR A 67 -11.16 -13.49 3.49
C TYR A 67 -11.97 -14.60 2.82
N ASP A 68 -13.03 -14.23 2.11
CA ASP A 68 -13.93 -15.17 1.43
C ASP A 68 -13.18 -15.98 0.36
N ALA A 69 -12.34 -15.33 -0.44
CA ALA A 69 -11.50 -16.01 -1.43
C ALA A 69 -10.52 -17.01 -0.79
N PHE A 70 -9.95 -16.67 0.38
CA PHE A 70 -9.07 -17.58 1.11
C PHE A 70 -9.83 -18.77 1.71
N VAL A 71 -11.04 -18.54 2.22
CA VAL A 71 -11.94 -19.62 2.69
C VAL A 71 -12.31 -20.57 1.54
N GLU A 72 -12.60 -20.02 0.35
CA GLU A 72 -12.86 -20.81 -0.86
C GLU A 72 -11.64 -21.66 -1.24
N PHE A 73 -10.46 -21.05 -1.30
CA PHE A 73 -9.21 -21.75 -1.57
C PHE A 73 -8.95 -22.93 -0.60
N LEU A 74 -9.21 -22.76 0.69
CA LEU A 74 -9.06 -23.84 1.67
C LEU A 74 -10.05 -24.98 1.46
N LYS A 75 -11.30 -24.68 1.09
CA LYS A 75 -12.30 -25.70 0.75
C LYS A 75 -11.87 -26.51 -0.46
N ASP A 76 -11.34 -25.86 -1.49
CA ASP A 76 -10.83 -26.52 -2.69
C ASP A 76 -9.68 -27.48 -2.36
N LEU A 77 -8.74 -27.06 -1.49
CA LEU A 77 -7.66 -27.92 -1.03
C LEU A 77 -8.16 -29.15 -0.25
N GLU A 78 -9.16 -28.98 0.62
CA GLU A 78 -9.75 -30.11 1.34
C GLU A 78 -10.44 -31.11 0.41
N ILE A 79 -11.09 -30.62 -0.65
CA ILE A 79 -11.71 -31.48 -1.67
C ILE A 79 -10.63 -32.28 -2.41
N VAL A 80 -9.53 -31.63 -2.81
CA VAL A 80 -8.41 -32.31 -3.51
C VAL A 80 -7.75 -33.37 -2.63
N ASN A 81 -7.65 -33.15 -1.32
CA ASN A 81 -7.00 -34.09 -0.39
C ASN A 81 -7.89 -35.28 0.02
N ARG A 82 -9.18 -35.27 -0.34
CA ARG A 82 -10.13 -36.39 -0.10
C ARG A 82 -10.30 -37.30 -1.32
N LEU A 83 -9.73 -36.94 -2.47
CA LEU A 83 -9.66 -37.77 -3.68
C LEU A 83 -8.39 -38.62 -3.67
#